data_AF-A0A522UXE0-F1
#
_entry.id   AF-A0A522UXE0-F1
#
_cell.length_a   1.000
_cell.length_b   1.000
_cell.length_c   1.000
_cell.angle_alpha   90.00
_cell.angle_beta   90.00
_cell.angle_gamma   90.00
#
_symmetry.space_group_name_H-M   'P 1'
#
loop_
_entity.id
_entity.type
_entity.pdbx_description
1 polymer ?
#
loop_
_entity_poly.entity_id
_entity_poly.type
_entity_poly.pdbx_seq_one_letter_code
_entity_poly.pdbx_strand_id
1 'polypeptide(L)'
;MPPRIKHFILNKKNFYMVLTALALTLAGLNSLHADTNPYFSIIEPVDLTGVEGELASVVIIINSSDVTSLDIVRNGRSVFSEEAREFNENEFKNNFSVKSLLKDIAQEELNLDLKPAEDAEDTIERLNEILRKPNFYSTFLIKKKFIKLSEQGKILVKESESFRHKQFASLTDEQQRAILKLNRIILEENFPASCPRSQHSLPNVKGAKYFSKTVKLDNGPNDIVVIGLKDSTTVATQKITVFYRLDISKNFNALPSQYKKKVFHTDESEKRCVACHRLKVKESDNIPQNIKDSVCYPCHKKINVYSNVHGPSARWECLTCHEKDSRPSKYLTKKPDKDLCFMCHTDRKEAWEKKKYVHGPTATGKCTICHNPHATNHEFWLKKAPWELCTTCHEDRASGTHVLTGFGSGGGHPMKDKPDLLRPGADFSCKSCHTPHAANSRSLFSQDVQTMFQLCQVCHKK
;
A
#
# COMPACT_ATOMS: atom_id res chain seq x y z
N MET A 1 -18.84 -18.75 63.25
CA MET A 1 -18.98 -17.68 62.22
C MET A 1 -19.37 -18.31 60.89
N PRO A 2 -20.67 -18.31 60.54
CA PRO A 2 -21.18 -18.59 59.19
C PRO A 2 -21.54 -17.26 58.48
N PRO A 3 -22.07 -17.20 57.23
CA PRO A 3 -22.38 -18.28 56.28
C PRO A 3 -21.94 -18.06 54.81
N ARG A 4 -22.02 -19.14 54.04
CA ARG A 4 -22.28 -19.17 52.59
C ARG A 4 -23.64 -18.53 52.28
N ILE A 5 -23.77 -17.76 51.19
CA ILE A 5 -25.09 -17.48 50.58
C ILE A 5 -25.06 -17.77 49.07
N LYS A 6 -26.07 -18.55 48.68
CA LYS A 6 -26.51 -18.98 47.35
C LYS A 6 -27.33 -17.88 46.67
N HIS A 7 -27.27 -17.85 45.34
CA HIS A 7 -28.34 -17.52 44.37
C HIS A 7 -29.11 -16.19 44.49
N PHE A 8 -29.14 -15.43 43.38
CA PHE A 8 -30.40 -14.92 42.82
C PHE A 8 -30.34 -14.94 41.29
N ILE A 9 -31.12 -15.84 40.70
CA ILE A 9 -31.67 -15.71 39.36
C ILE A 9 -32.98 -14.94 39.54
N LEU A 10 -33.13 -13.79 38.90
CA LEU A 10 -34.44 -13.25 38.55
C LEU A 10 -34.41 -12.84 37.08
N ASN A 11 -35.38 -13.41 36.37
CA ASN A 11 -35.60 -13.31 34.95
C ASN A 11 -36.82 -12.39 34.72
N LYS A 12 -36.85 -11.70 33.56
CA LYS A 12 -38.01 -11.08 32.87
C LYS A 12 -38.68 -9.82 33.47
N LYS A 13 -38.48 -8.66 32.82
CA LYS A 13 -39.40 -7.99 31.85
C LYS A 13 -39.14 -6.46 31.77
N ASN A 14 -38.85 -6.03 30.54
CA ASN A 14 -39.04 -4.72 29.89
C ASN A 14 -39.27 -3.45 30.76
N PHE A 15 -38.43 -2.43 30.58
CA PHE A 15 -38.85 -1.12 30.05
C PHE A 15 -37.63 -0.33 29.50
N TYR A 16 -37.87 0.38 28.41
CA TYR A 16 -36.94 1.14 27.57
C TYR A 16 -36.69 2.57 28.09
N MET A 17 -35.52 3.14 27.70
CA MET A 17 -35.19 4.58 27.48
C MET A 17 -35.19 5.54 28.70
N VAL A 18 -34.36 6.58 28.84
CA VAL A 18 -33.40 7.28 27.96
C VAL A 18 -32.49 8.19 28.83
N LEU A 19 -31.24 8.36 28.35
CA LEU A 19 -30.20 9.38 28.61
C LEU A 19 -30.16 10.17 29.93
N THR A 20 -28.97 10.22 30.53
CA THR A 20 -28.19 11.48 30.59
C THR A 20 -26.70 11.21 30.72
N ALA A 21 -25.98 11.66 29.68
CA ALA A 21 -24.67 12.30 29.72
C ALA A 21 -23.59 11.75 30.68
N LEU A 22 -22.70 10.92 30.13
CA LEU A 22 -21.28 11.19 30.30
C LEU A 22 -20.69 11.52 28.93
N ALA A 23 -20.77 12.80 28.60
CA ALA A 23 -19.90 13.40 27.61
C ALA A 23 -18.45 13.24 28.10
N LEU A 24 -17.72 12.30 27.51
CA LEU A 24 -16.28 12.46 27.31
C LEU A 24 -16.08 12.97 25.90
N THR A 25 -16.30 14.26 25.71
CA THR A 25 -15.54 15.02 24.72
C THR A 25 -14.06 14.92 25.06
N LEU A 26 -13.28 14.49 24.06
CA LEU A 26 -11.91 14.93 23.78
C LEU A 26 -10.90 14.92 24.95
N ALA A 27 -10.09 13.87 25.05
CA ALA A 27 -8.65 13.98 25.38
C ALA A 27 -8.02 12.58 25.39
N GLY A 28 -7.14 12.27 24.41
CA GLY A 28 -6.37 11.02 24.53
C GLY A 28 -5.59 10.47 23.34
N LEU A 29 -5.21 11.29 22.35
CA LEU A 29 -4.22 11.02 21.29
C LEU A 29 -4.64 10.10 20.12
N ASN A 30 -5.35 10.71 19.15
CA ASN A 30 -5.65 10.15 17.82
C ASN A 30 -4.48 10.28 16.84
N SER A 31 -3.28 9.90 17.29
CA SER A 31 -2.06 10.31 16.63
C SER A 31 -1.03 9.18 16.74
N LEU A 32 -1.04 8.27 15.76
CA LEU A 32 -0.25 7.03 15.79
C LEU A 32 1.01 7.14 14.92
N HIS A 33 2.04 6.32 15.19
CA HIS A 33 3.31 6.31 14.44
C HIS A 33 3.74 4.90 14.03
N ALA A 34 4.19 4.71 12.79
CA ALA A 34 4.85 3.48 12.33
C ALA A 34 6.27 3.71 11.82
N ASP A 35 7.13 2.73 12.09
CA ASP A 35 8.50 2.71 11.61
C ASP A 35 8.68 1.67 10.50
N THR A 36 9.53 2.02 9.52
CA THR A 36 10.25 1.16 8.56
C THR A 36 9.52 0.59 7.32
N ASN A 37 8.19 0.61 7.26
CA ASN A 37 7.41 0.17 6.08
C ASN A 37 6.23 1.15 5.83
N PRO A 38 6.02 1.69 4.60
CA PRO A 38 4.87 2.55 4.30
C PRO A 38 3.54 1.82 4.44
N TYR A 39 3.54 0.48 4.53
CA TYR A 39 2.33 -0.27 4.85
C TYR A 39 2.06 -0.24 6.36
N PHE A 40 1.28 0.75 6.80
CA PHE A 40 0.70 0.78 8.12
C PHE A 40 -0.48 -0.17 8.14
N SER A 41 -0.47 -1.10 9.08
CA SER A 41 -1.72 -1.77 9.37
C SER A 41 -2.53 -0.88 10.29
N ILE A 42 -3.68 -0.37 9.80
CA ILE A 42 -4.75 0.10 10.68
C ILE A 42 -5.23 -1.14 11.42
N ILE A 43 -4.53 -1.45 12.50
CA ILE A 43 -4.90 -2.50 13.43
C ILE A 43 -5.39 -1.87 14.73
N GLU A 44 -5.92 -0.66 14.63
CA GLU A 44 -6.97 -0.27 15.55
C GLU A 44 -8.26 -0.83 14.97
N PRO A 45 -8.88 -1.82 15.63
CA PRO A 45 -10.22 -2.20 15.23
C PRO A 45 -11.10 -0.98 15.40
N VAL A 46 -11.62 -0.48 14.28
CA VAL A 46 -12.63 0.58 14.26
C VAL A 46 -13.79 0.08 15.11
N ASP A 47 -14.07 0.81 16.19
CA ASP A 47 -15.12 0.43 17.12
C ASP A 47 -16.47 0.80 16.51
N LEU A 48 -17.23 -0.23 16.14
CA LEU A 48 -18.54 -0.10 15.52
C LEU A 48 -19.68 -0.22 16.54
N THR A 49 -19.38 -0.29 17.84
CA THR A 49 -20.38 -0.51 18.90
C THR A 49 -21.38 0.64 19.10
N GLY A 50 -21.07 1.83 18.62
CA GLY A 50 -21.97 3.00 18.65
C GLY A 50 -22.85 3.19 17.41
N VAL A 51 -22.79 2.28 16.43
CA VAL A 51 -23.64 2.34 15.24
C VAL A 51 -24.97 1.64 15.50
N GLU A 52 -26.08 2.38 15.45
CA GLU A 52 -27.41 1.78 15.59
C GLU A 52 -27.77 0.93 14.34
N GLY A 53 -27.80 -0.39 14.52
CA GLY A 53 -28.22 -1.35 13.50
C GLY A 53 -27.07 -2.12 12.85
N GLU A 54 -27.40 -3.23 12.19
CA GLU A 54 -26.42 -4.09 11.52
C GLU A 54 -25.76 -3.35 10.34
N LEU A 55 -24.44 -3.19 10.39
CA LEU A 55 -23.65 -2.63 9.28
C LEU A 55 -23.64 -3.60 8.10
N ALA A 56 -23.90 -3.06 6.92
CA ALA A 56 -23.85 -3.79 5.66
C ALA A 56 -22.44 -3.73 5.04
N SER A 57 -21.65 -2.68 5.26
CA SER A 57 -20.26 -2.57 4.74
C SER A 57 -19.43 -1.46 5.39
N VAL A 58 -18.12 -1.45 5.14
CA VAL A 58 -17.18 -0.40 5.59
C VAL A 58 -16.32 0.09 4.43
N VAL A 59 -16.17 1.41 4.28
CA VAL A 59 -15.29 2.08 3.31
C VAL A 59 -14.14 2.76 4.06
N ILE A 60 -12.90 2.64 3.56
CA ILE A 60 -11.74 3.38 4.07
C ILE A 60 -11.26 4.38 3.02
N ILE A 61 -10.96 5.60 3.45
CA ILE A 61 -10.37 6.68 2.66
C ILE A 61 -9.09 7.15 3.36
N ILE A 62 -8.02 7.41 2.61
CA ILE A 62 -6.73 7.83 3.17
C ILE A 62 -6.28 9.06 2.43
N ASN A 63 -6.08 10.17 3.14
CA ASN A 63 -5.77 11.48 2.59
C ASN A 63 -6.84 11.93 1.58
N SER A 64 -7.42 13.12 1.76
CA SER A 64 -8.55 13.57 0.92
C SER A 64 -8.24 13.70 -0.59
N SER A 65 -6.99 13.46 -0.99
CA SER A 65 -6.43 13.52 -2.34
C SER A 65 -5.87 12.20 -2.88
N ASP A 66 -5.71 11.14 -2.08
CA ASP A 66 -5.00 9.91 -2.48
C ASP A 66 -5.88 8.67 -2.32
N VAL A 67 -6.84 8.56 -3.23
CA VAL A 67 -8.04 7.74 -3.04
C VAL A 67 -7.90 6.34 -3.65
N THR A 68 -6.67 5.93 -3.90
CA THR A 68 -6.34 4.66 -4.55
C THR A 68 -6.51 3.46 -3.63
N SER A 69 -6.89 3.69 -2.37
CA SER A 69 -7.20 2.67 -1.37
C SER A 69 -8.65 2.71 -0.89
N LEU A 70 -9.61 2.84 -1.82
CA LEU A 70 -11.04 2.69 -1.53
C LEU A 70 -11.33 1.21 -1.23
N ASP A 71 -11.05 0.81 0.00
CA ASP A 71 -10.97 -0.59 0.36
C ASP A 71 -12.18 -1.07 1.18
N ILE A 72 -13.05 -1.86 0.56
CA ILE A 72 -14.24 -2.45 1.17
C ILE A 72 -13.94 -3.86 1.73
N VAL A 73 -14.28 -4.17 3.00
CA VAL A 73 -13.90 -5.47 3.63
C VAL A 73 -15.01 -6.29 4.31
N ARG A 74 -14.94 -7.63 4.14
CA ARG A 74 -15.85 -8.68 4.67
C ARG A 74 -15.21 -9.43 5.84
N ASN A 75 -15.97 -9.85 6.87
CA ASN A 75 -15.65 -10.94 7.83
C ASN A 75 -14.16 -11.31 8.03
N GLY A 76 -13.28 -10.37 8.38
CA GLY A 76 -11.85 -10.63 8.57
C GLY A 76 -11.07 -11.12 7.32
N ARG A 77 -11.66 -11.06 6.13
CA ARG A 77 -11.03 -11.35 4.83
C ARG A 77 -11.19 -10.16 3.90
N SER A 78 -10.04 -9.56 3.58
CA SER A 78 -9.88 -8.62 2.47
C SER A 78 -10.49 -9.21 1.19
N VAL A 79 -11.50 -8.52 0.64
CA VAL A 79 -11.92 -8.67 -0.75
C VAL A 79 -11.57 -7.35 -1.44
N PHE A 80 -10.29 -7.03 -1.54
CA PHE A 80 -9.71 -6.94 -2.88
C PHE A 80 -9.73 -8.30 -3.55
N SER A 81 -10.75 -8.55 -4.37
CA SER A 81 -10.40 -9.08 -5.68
C SER A 81 -9.51 -8.02 -6.30
N GLU A 82 -8.29 -8.41 -6.59
CA GLU A 82 -7.15 -7.57 -6.92
C GLU A 82 -7.26 -6.95 -8.32
N GLU A 83 -8.44 -6.94 -8.92
CA GLU A 83 -8.59 -6.34 -10.22
C GLU A 83 -9.96 -5.65 -10.36
N ALA A 84 -9.93 -4.33 -10.53
CA ALA A 84 -10.86 -3.73 -11.46
C ALA A 84 -10.48 -4.29 -12.84
N ARG A 85 -11.13 -5.37 -13.25
CA ARG A 85 -10.94 -5.92 -14.59
C ARG A 85 -11.87 -5.22 -15.54
N GLU A 86 -11.34 -5.00 -16.71
CA GLU A 86 -12.02 -5.29 -17.96
C GLU A 86 -13.08 -6.39 -17.83
N PHE A 87 -14.15 -6.28 -18.61
CA PHE A 87 -15.09 -7.37 -18.76
C PHE A 87 -14.36 -8.64 -19.20
N ASN A 88 -14.78 -9.77 -18.67
CA ASN A 88 -14.37 -11.08 -19.18
C ASN A 88 -15.57 -11.88 -19.68
N GLU A 89 -15.32 -12.79 -20.63
CA GLU A 89 -16.37 -13.59 -21.26
C GLU A 89 -17.22 -14.37 -20.26
N ASN A 90 -16.63 -14.83 -19.15
CA ASN A 90 -17.35 -15.64 -18.17
C ASN A 90 -18.44 -14.85 -17.44
N GLU A 91 -18.34 -13.52 -17.37
CA GLU A 91 -19.35 -12.66 -16.72
C GLU A 91 -20.67 -12.64 -17.51
N PHE A 92 -20.62 -12.96 -18.80
CA PHE A 92 -21.77 -12.98 -19.68
C PHE A 92 -22.35 -14.38 -19.88
N LYS A 93 -21.86 -15.42 -19.20
CA LYS A 93 -22.21 -16.82 -19.53
C LYS A 93 -23.59 -17.33 -19.12
N ASN A 94 -24.45 -16.55 -18.43
CA ASN A 94 -25.71 -17.13 -17.91
C ASN A 94 -26.96 -16.24 -17.99
N ASN A 95 -26.84 -14.91 -18.13
CA ASN A 95 -28.00 -13.98 -18.16
C ASN A 95 -27.75 -12.66 -18.90
N PHE A 96 -26.53 -12.42 -19.38
CA PHE A 96 -26.15 -11.17 -20.03
C PHE A 96 -25.56 -11.50 -21.39
N SER A 97 -25.63 -10.58 -22.35
CA SER A 97 -24.88 -10.72 -23.60
C SER A 97 -24.15 -9.43 -23.91
N VAL A 98 -22.93 -9.56 -24.43
CA VAL A 98 -22.11 -8.44 -24.88
C VAL A 98 -22.87 -7.58 -25.88
N LYS A 99 -23.56 -8.24 -26.82
CA LYS A 99 -24.45 -7.63 -27.79
C LYS A 99 -25.56 -6.78 -27.16
N SER A 100 -26.22 -7.27 -26.11
CA SER A 100 -27.28 -6.51 -25.44
C SER A 100 -26.74 -5.26 -24.76
N LEU A 101 -25.60 -5.37 -24.07
CA LEU A 101 -24.98 -4.21 -23.41
C LEU A 101 -24.52 -3.17 -24.43
N LEU A 102 -23.84 -3.61 -25.50
CA LEU A 102 -23.41 -2.71 -26.58
C LEU A 102 -24.59 -2.04 -27.28
N LYS A 103 -25.71 -2.77 -27.46
CA LYS A 103 -26.94 -2.21 -28.01
C LYS A 103 -27.55 -1.15 -27.10
N ASP A 104 -27.63 -1.39 -25.79
CA ASP A 104 -28.17 -0.42 -24.85
C ASP A 104 -27.28 0.84 -24.77
N ILE A 105 -25.96 0.66 -24.78
CA ILE A 105 -24.99 1.78 -24.87
C ILE A 105 -25.18 2.57 -26.18
N ALA A 106 -25.44 1.89 -27.29
CA ALA A 106 -25.62 2.51 -28.61
C ALA A 106 -27.00 3.20 -28.77
N GLN A 107 -28.06 2.63 -28.22
CA GLN A 107 -29.43 3.15 -28.29
C GLN A 107 -29.61 4.46 -27.52
N GLU A 108 -28.79 4.73 -26.51
CA GLU A 108 -28.85 5.99 -25.75
C GLU A 108 -28.19 7.20 -26.46
N GLU A 109 -27.92 7.11 -27.77
CA GLU A 109 -27.31 8.18 -28.59
C GLU A 109 -26.06 8.82 -27.94
N LEU A 110 -25.32 8.02 -27.15
CA LEU A 110 -24.13 8.50 -26.44
C LEU A 110 -23.04 8.99 -27.40
N ASN A 111 -23.14 8.65 -28.69
CA ASN A 111 -22.31 9.13 -29.80
C ASN A 111 -20.83 9.26 -29.41
N LEU A 112 -20.34 8.24 -28.70
CA LEU A 112 -18.98 8.16 -28.19
C LEU A 112 -17.93 7.98 -29.30
N ASP A 113 -18.25 8.27 -30.58
CA ASP A 113 -17.59 7.68 -31.76
C ASP A 113 -17.51 6.14 -31.62
N LEU A 114 -18.67 5.54 -31.36
CA LEU A 114 -18.86 4.08 -31.41
C LEU A 114 -19.72 3.73 -32.62
N LYS A 115 -19.49 4.39 -33.78
CA LYS A 115 -20.07 3.89 -35.02
C LYS A 115 -19.66 2.41 -35.13
N PRO A 116 -20.60 1.47 -35.24
CA PRO A 116 -20.23 0.14 -35.66
C PRO A 116 -19.47 0.32 -36.98
N ALA A 117 -18.29 -0.26 -37.13
CA ALA A 117 -18.01 -0.77 -38.47
C ALA A 117 -19.18 -1.71 -38.77
N GLU A 118 -19.72 -1.71 -39.99
CA GLU A 118 -20.83 -2.60 -40.36
C GLU A 118 -20.52 -4.09 -40.08
N ASP A 119 -19.24 -4.39 -39.80
CA ASP A 119 -18.66 -5.71 -39.53
C ASP A 119 -18.00 -5.84 -38.13
N ALA A 120 -18.14 -4.87 -37.22
CA ALA A 120 -17.50 -4.95 -35.89
C ALA A 120 -18.17 -6.02 -35.02
N GLU A 121 -17.45 -7.11 -34.74
CA GLU A 121 -17.93 -8.19 -33.87
C GLU A 121 -18.31 -7.66 -32.46
N ASP A 122 -19.39 -8.20 -31.89
CA ASP A 122 -19.87 -7.90 -30.54
C ASP A 122 -18.98 -8.62 -29.49
N THR A 123 -17.72 -8.19 -29.38
CA THR A 123 -16.68 -8.83 -28.54
C THR A 123 -16.50 -8.17 -27.19
N ILE A 124 -15.94 -8.93 -26.24
CA ILE A 124 -15.53 -8.42 -24.93
C ILE A 124 -14.45 -7.34 -25.07
N GLU A 125 -13.53 -7.50 -26.03
CA GLU A 125 -12.50 -6.53 -26.36
C GLU A 125 -13.11 -5.16 -26.68
N ARG A 126 -14.18 -5.14 -27.47
CA ARG A 126 -14.89 -3.89 -27.80
C ARG A 126 -15.51 -3.21 -26.58
N LEU A 127 -16.07 -3.98 -25.64
CA LEU A 127 -16.55 -3.41 -24.37
C LEU A 127 -15.40 -2.82 -23.54
N ASN A 128 -14.24 -3.47 -23.55
CA ASN A 128 -13.07 -3.02 -22.82
C ASN A 128 -12.43 -1.77 -23.43
N GLU A 129 -12.47 -1.61 -24.75
CA GLU A 129 -12.10 -0.37 -25.41
C GLU A 129 -12.98 0.81 -24.98
N ILE A 130 -14.29 0.59 -24.80
CA ILE A 130 -15.21 1.61 -24.26
C ILE A 130 -14.78 2.04 -22.86
N LEU A 131 -14.41 1.10 -22.00
CA LEU A 131 -13.92 1.40 -20.64
C LEU A 131 -12.63 2.22 -20.63
N ARG A 132 -11.82 2.16 -21.69
CA ARG A 132 -10.56 2.91 -21.81
C ARG A 132 -10.74 4.29 -22.46
N LYS A 133 -11.95 4.68 -22.88
CA LYS A 133 -12.15 5.97 -23.57
C LYS A 133 -11.90 7.16 -22.64
N PRO A 134 -11.12 8.17 -23.08
CA PRO A 134 -10.96 9.40 -22.34
C PRO A 134 -12.29 10.16 -22.27
N ASN A 135 -12.50 10.91 -21.19
CA ASN A 135 -13.71 11.70 -20.93
C ASN A 135 -15.02 10.89 -20.89
N PHE A 136 -14.97 9.56 -20.74
CA PHE A 136 -16.17 8.71 -20.72
C PHE A 136 -17.25 9.22 -19.76
N TYR A 137 -16.88 9.50 -18.50
CA TYR A 137 -17.80 10.10 -17.51
C TYR A 137 -18.40 11.43 -17.97
N SER A 138 -17.57 12.37 -18.42
CA SER A 138 -18.02 13.70 -18.84
C SER A 138 -18.99 13.61 -20.02
N THR A 139 -18.68 12.76 -21.01
CA THR A 139 -19.54 12.52 -22.16
C THR A 139 -20.87 11.91 -21.74
N PHE A 140 -20.83 10.91 -20.85
CA PHE A 140 -22.02 10.27 -20.32
C PHE A 140 -22.90 11.26 -19.55
N LEU A 141 -22.31 12.16 -18.76
CA LEU A 141 -23.01 13.14 -17.93
C LEU A 141 -23.73 14.20 -18.79
N ILE A 142 -23.04 14.72 -19.80
CA ILE A 142 -23.60 15.70 -20.74
C ILE A 142 -24.83 15.13 -21.44
N LYS A 143 -24.80 13.84 -21.79
CA LYS A 143 -25.87 13.19 -22.56
C LYS A 143 -27.07 12.78 -21.70
N LYS A 144 -26.84 12.10 -20.57
CA LYS A 144 -27.93 11.63 -19.69
C LYS A 144 -28.56 12.72 -18.84
N LYS A 145 -27.91 13.89 -18.68
CA LYS A 145 -28.25 14.98 -17.74
C LYS A 145 -28.22 14.58 -16.25
N PHE A 146 -28.43 13.30 -15.94
CA PHE A 146 -28.38 12.70 -14.61
C PHE A 146 -27.79 11.29 -14.69
N ILE A 147 -26.71 11.04 -13.95
CA ILE A 147 -26.08 9.72 -13.83
C ILE A 147 -26.39 9.15 -12.45
N LYS A 148 -26.83 7.89 -12.40
CA LYS A 148 -26.88 7.16 -11.14
C LYS A 148 -25.46 6.71 -10.76
N LEU A 149 -24.98 7.19 -9.62
CA LEU A 149 -23.68 6.83 -9.04
C LEU A 149 -23.81 6.51 -7.56
N SER A 150 -23.25 5.38 -7.15
CA SER A 150 -22.92 5.06 -5.76
C SER A 150 -21.91 6.06 -5.20
N GLU A 151 -21.76 6.08 -3.88
CA GLU A 151 -20.72 6.88 -3.22
C GLU A 151 -19.32 6.54 -3.75
N GLN A 152 -19.05 5.27 -4.05
CA GLN A 152 -17.80 4.86 -4.69
C GLN A 152 -17.61 5.50 -6.07
N GLY A 153 -18.67 5.54 -6.89
CA GLY A 153 -18.65 6.23 -8.19
C GLY A 153 -18.41 7.74 -8.06
N LYS A 154 -19.09 8.40 -7.12
CA LYS A 154 -18.92 9.85 -6.87
C LYS A 154 -17.50 10.21 -6.43
N ILE A 155 -16.89 9.35 -5.61
CA ILE A 155 -15.52 9.53 -5.14
C ILE A 155 -14.53 9.41 -6.32
N LEU A 156 -14.65 8.36 -7.14
CA LEU A 156 -13.83 8.14 -8.34
C LEU A 156 -13.96 9.27 -9.38
N VAL A 157 -15.16 9.87 -9.50
CA VAL A 157 -15.34 11.07 -10.33
C VAL A 157 -14.41 12.18 -9.86
N LYS A 158 -14.38 12.49 -8.56
CA LYS A 158 -13.55 13.55 -8.00
C LYS A 158 -12.05 13.25 -8.16
N GLU A 159 -11.64 12.02 -7.90
CA GLU A 159 -10.25 11.57 -8.04
C GLU A 159 -9.70 11.74 -9.44
N SER A 160 -10.50 11.31 -10.40
CA SER A 160 -10.07 11.22 -11.78
C SER A 160 -10.09 12.57 -12.48
N GLU A 161 -10.49 13.66 -11.81
CA GLU A 161 -10.61 14.99 -12.41
C GLU A 161 -9.39 15.48 -13.17
N SER A 162 -8.21 15.32 -12.56
CA SER A 162 -6.95 15.80 -13.12
C SER A 162 -6.40 14.94 -14.27
N PHE A 163 -6.98 13.76 -14.54
CA PHE A 163 -6.43 12.82 -15.52
C PHE A 163 -7.45 12.07 -16.40
N ARG A 164 -8.75 12.07 -16.09
CA ARG A 164 -9.83 11.39 -16.85
C ARG A 164 -9.99 11.89 -18.27
N HIS A 165 -9.44 13.06 -18.56
CA HIS A 165 -9.44 13.68 -19.88
C HIS A 165 -8.20 13.32 -20.72
N LYS A 166 -7.16 12.72 -20.12
CA LYS A 166 -5.91 12.35 -20.79
C LYS A 166 -6.07 10.99 -21.49
N GLN A 167 -5.19 10.73 -22.46
CA GLN A 167 -5.15 9.46 -23.17
C GLN A 167 -4.84 8.30 -22.20
N PHE A 168 -5.61 7.21 -22.27
CA PHE A 168 -5.49 6.10 -21.32
C PHE A 168 -4.07 5.50 -21.30
N ALA A 169 -3.44 5.36 -22.47
CA ALA A 169 -2.09 4.81 -22.60
C ALA A 169 -0.98 5.70 -21.98
N SER A 170 -1.24 6.99 -21.72
CA SER A 170 -0.26 7.89 -21.09
C SER A 170 -0.42 8.02 -19.58
N LEU A 171 -1.41 7.33 -19.00
CA LEU A 171 -1.67 7.28 -17.57
C LEU A 171 -0.78 6.27 -16.86
N THR A 172 -0.53 6.49 -15.57
CA THR A 172 0.12 5.47 -14.72
C THR A 172 -0.81 4.27 -14.49
N ASP A 173 -0.27 3.11 -14.11
CA ASP A 173 -1.08 1.90 -13.81
C ASP A 173 -2.18 2.15 -12.76
N GLU A 174 -1.92 3.05 -11.82
CA GLU A 174 -2.88 3.47 -10.80
C GLU A 174 -4.02 4.32 -11.39
N GLN A 175 -3.67 5.29 -12.23
CA GLN A 175 -4.65 6.12 -12.94
C GLN A 175 -5.48 5.30 -13.93
N GLN A 176 -4.85 4.38 -14.68
CA GLN A 176 -5.55 3.46 -15.59
C GLN A 176 -6.59 2.61 -14.85
N ARG A 177 -6.22 2.03 -13.71
CA ARG A 177 -7.15 1.26 -12.87
C ARG A 177 -8.32 2.10 -12.35
N ALA A 178 -8.07 3.34 -11.94
CA ALA A 178 -9.12 4.26 -11.51
C ALA A 178 -10.13 4.57 -12.64
N ILE A 179 -9.64 4.79 -13.86
CA ILE A 179 -10.51 5.02 -15.04
C ILE A 179 -11.34 3.79 -15.38
N LEU A 180 -10.72 2.60 -15.44
CA LEU A 180 -11.45 1.35 -15.72
C LEU A 180 -12.55 1.12 -14.68
N LYS A 181 -12.26 1.33 -13.40
CA LYS A 181 -13.20 1.16 -12.30
C LYS A 181 -14.36 2.15 -12.37
N LEU A 182 -14.08 3.43 -12.60
CA LEU A 182 -15.10 4.47 -12.74
C LEU A 182 -16.04 4.16 -13.91
N ASN A 183 -15.47 3.90 -15.09
CA ASN A 183 -16.25 3.66 -16.30
C ASN A 183 -17.09 2.39 -16.19
N ARG A 184 -16.56 1.36 -15.53
CA ARG A 184 -17.31 0.12 -15.26
C ARG A 184 -18.48 0.35 -14.29
N ILE A 185 -18.29 1.10 -13.20
CA ILE A 185 -19.37 1.46 -12.27
C ILE A 185 -20.48 2.24 -12.98
N ILE A 186 -20.12 3.19 -13.86
CA ILE A 186 -21.09 3.94 -14.66
C ILE A 186 -21.97 2.98 -15.47
N LEU A 187 -21.36 2.01 -16.16
CA LEU A 187 -22.13 1.04 -16.94
C LEU A 187 -23.00 0.13 -16.08
N GLU A 188 -22.46 -0.42 -14.99
CA GLU A 188 -23.18 -1.34 -14.10
C GLU A 188 -24.39 -0.69 -13.40
N GLU A 189 -24.30 0.59 -13.08
CA GLU A 189 -25.36 1.31 -12.36
C GLU A 189 -26.42 1.92 -13.27
N ASN A 190 -26.04 2.28 -14.50
CA ASN A 190 -26.95 2.91 -15.46
C ASN A 190 -27.59 1.89 -16.42
N PHE A 191 -26.98 0.70 -16.59
CA PHE A 191 -27.52 -0.40 -17.40
C PHE A 191 -27.67 -1.72 -16.60
N PRO A 192 -28.37 -1.73 -15.44
CA PRO A 192 -28.42 -2.90 -14.57
C PRO A 192 -29.11 -4.13 -15.19
N ALA A 193 -29.88 -3.96 -16.27
CA ALA A 193 -30.56 -5.05 -16.96
C ALA A 193 -29.67 -5.81 -17.96
N SER A 194 -28.65 -5.15 -18.52
CA SER A 194 -27.80 -5.68 -19.58
C SER A 194 -26.31 -5.73 -19.23
N CYS A 195 -25.89 -5.00 -18.19
CA CYS A 195 -24.52 -5.01 -17.69
C CYS A 195 -24.37 -5.98 -16.52
N PRO A 196 -23.51 -7.01 -16.62
CA PRO A 196 -23.19 -7.84 -15.46
C PRO A 196 -22.51 -6.97 -14.42
N ARG A 197 -23.09 -6.93 -13.22
CA ARG A 197 -22.39 -6.36 -12.08
C ARG A 197 -21.18 -7.23 -11.79
N SER A 198 -19.99 -6.63 -11.83
CA SER A 198 -18.89 -7.21 -11.09
C SER A 198 -19.35 -7.40 -9.63
N GLN A 199 -18.74 -8.30 -8.90
CA GLN A 199 -18.99 -8.43 -7.48
C GLN A 199 -18.41 -7.22 -6.71
N HIS A 200 -18.80 -5.99 -7.07
CA HIS A 200 -18.71 -4.76 -6.29
C HIS A 200 -19.62 -4.76 -5.06
N SER A 201 -20.10 -5.94 -4.62
CA SER A 201 -20.81 -6.03 -3.36
C SER A 201 -19.94 -5.41 -2.27
N LEU A 202 -20.38 -4.24 -1.82
CA LEU A 202 -20.11 -3.71 -0.50
C LEU A 202 -20.19 -4.93 0.46
N PRO A 203 -19.06 -5.39 1.00
CA PRO A 203 -18.95 -6.65 1.68
C PRO A 203 -19.74 -6.60 2.98
N ASN A 204 -20.58 -7.61 3.13
CA ASN A 204 -21.41 -7.81 4.30
C ASN A 204 -20.56 -8.01 5.57
N VAL A 205 -20.58 -7.03 6.49
CA VAL A 205 -20.00 -7.10 7.85
C VAL A 205 -21.06 -7.38 8.93
N LYS A 206 -22.25 -7.86 8.54
CA LYS A 206 -23.34 -8.16 9.47
C LYS A 206 -22.85 -8.99 10.65
N GLY A 207 -22.90 -8.37 11.84
CA GLY A 207 -22.49 -8.96 13.13
C GLY A 207 -21.03 -8.73 13.55
N ALA A 208 -20.16 -8.14 12.72
CA ALA A 208 -18.78 -7.86 13.08
C ALA A 208 -18.68 -6.58 13.94
N LYS A 209 -18.17 -6.70 15.16
CA LYS A 209 -17.93 -5.56 16.07
C LYS A 209 -16.65 -4.79 15.74
N TYR A 210 -15.73 -5.42 15.03
CA TYR A 210 -14.36 -4.95 14.81
C TYR A 210 -13.86 -5.35 13.43
N PHE A 211 -12.99 -4.53 12.84
CA PHE A 211 -12.42 -4.76 11.53
C PHE A 211 -10.94 -4.30 11.46
N SER A 212 -10.07 -5.00 10.74
CA SER A 212 -8.64 -4.68 10.58
C SER A 212 -8.21 -4.62 9.12
N LYS A 213 -7.41 -3.59 8.76
CA LYS A 213 -6.91 -3.39 7.41
C LYS A 213 -5.46 -2.92 7.35
N THR A 214 -4.69 -3.48 6.43
CA THR A 214 -3.40 -2.89 6.01
C THR A 214 -3.58 -1.85 4.92
N VAL A 215 -3.06 -0.65 5.18
CA VAL A 215 -3.09 0.50 4.29
C VAL A 215 -1.70 1.04 4.02
N LYS A 216 -1.53 1.76 2.90
CA LYS A 216 -0.30 2.48 2.59
C LYS A 216 -0.39 3.89 3.16
N LEU A 217 0.69 4.38 3.75
CA LEU A 217 0.82 5.74 4.28
C LEU A 217 1.92 6.49 3.56
N ASP A 218 1.70 7.79 3.44
CA ASP A 218 2.68 8.76 2.97
C ASP A 218 3.51 9.29 4.13
N ASN A 219 4.73 9.73 3.84
CA ASN A 219 5.60 10.30 4.85
C ASN A 219 5.04 11.64 5.34
N GLY A 220 4.77 11.75 6.63
CA GLY A 220 4.06 12.86 7.28
C GLY A 220 2.72 12.44 7.87
N PRO A 221 1.80 13.40 8.13
CA PRO A 221 0.46 13.11 8.63
C PRO A 221 -0.42 12.48 7.53
N ASN A 222 -1.19 11.47 7.92
CA ASN A 222 -2.15 10.78 7.07
C ASN A 222 -3.53 10.77 7.73
N ASP A 223 -4.54 11.22 7.01
CA ASP A 223 -5.92 11.23 7.50
C ASP A 223 -6.66 10.01 6.97
N ILE A 224 -7.01 9.09 7.87
CA ILE A 224 -7.72 7.86 7.57
C ILE A 224 -9.17 8.02 8.01
N VAL A 225 -10.10 8.02 7.05
CA VAL A 225 -11.53 8.11 7.30
C VAL A 225 -12.16 6.75 7.05
N VAL A 226 -12.89 6.24 8.03
CA VAL A 226 -13.60 4.98 7.97
C VAL A 226 -15.10 5.26 8.02
N ILE A 227 -15.82 4.81 7.01
CA ILE A 227 -17.25 5.06 6.84
C ILE A 227 -17.99 3.73 6.93
N GLY A 228 -18.90 3.60 7.91
CA GLY A 228 -19.82 2.48 8.03
C GLY A 228 -21.11 2.74 7.26
N LEU A 229 -21.53 1.79 6.43
CA LEU A 229 -22.74 1.88 5.61
C LEU A 229 -23.75 0.80 6.01
N LYS A 230 -25.04 1.16 5.99
CA LYS A 230 -26.19 0.25 6.05
C LYS A 230 -27.09 0.55 4.86
N ASP A 231 -27.35 -0.45 4.01
CA ASP A 231 -28.16 -0.30 2.79
C ASP A 231 -27.76 0.92 1.94
N SER A 232 -26.44 1.09 1.73
CA SER A 232 -25.82 2.21 1.00
C SER A 232 -25.99 3.59 1.65
N THR A 233 -26.50 3.66 2.88
CA THR A 233 -26.60 4.91 3.66
C THR A 233 -25.49 4.95 4.70
N THR A 234 -24.79 6.07 4.80
CA THR A 234 -23.79 6.29 5.84
C THR A 234 -24.45 6.35 7.22
N VAL A 235 -24.06 5.43 8.09
CA VAL A 235 -24.56 5.35 9.47
C VAL A 235 -23.49 5.68 10.50
N ALA A 236 -22.20 5.69 10.10
CA ALA A 236 -21.10 6.10 10.96
C ALA A 236 -19.90 6.58 10.14
N THR A 237 -19.17 7.55 10.69
CA THR A 237 -17.90 8.01 10.14
C THR A 237 -16.91 8.20 11.29
N GLN A 238 -15.73 7.58 11.19
CA GLN A 238 -14.62 7.79 12.12
C GLN A 238 -13.42 8.32 11.35
N LYS A 239 -12.72 9.32 11.90
CA LYS A 239 -11.45 9.82 11.37
C LYS A 239 -10.32 9.53 12.34
N ILE A 240 -9.22 8.99 11.83
CA ILE A 240 -8.00 8.69 12.57
C ILE A 240 -6.86 9.39 11.82
N THR A 241 -6.00 10.10 12.53
CA THR A 241 -4.80 10.70 11.93
C THR A 241 -3.58 9.89 12.34
N VAL A 242 -2.80 9.43 11.37
CA VAL A 242 -1.59 8.62 11.58
C VAL A 242 -0.41 9.36 11.00
N PHE A 243 0.61 9.60 11.81
CA PHE A 243 1.86 10.18 11.34
C PHE A 243 2.82 9.06 10.97
N TYR A 244 3.17 8.94 9.69
CA TYR A 244 4.21 8.02 9.27
C TYR A 244 5.49 8.80 9.07
N ARG A 245 6.63 8.23 9.49
CA ARG A 245 7.92 8.88 9.30
C ARG A 245 8.94 7.89 8.77
N LEU A 246 9.74 8.36 7.83
CA LEU A 246 10.99 7.72 7.46
C LEU A 246 12.11 8.31 8.32
N ASP A 247 12.89 7.46 8.97
CA ASP A 247 14.00 7.84 9.87
C ASP A 247 15.06 8.77 9.24
N ILE A 248 15.03 8.92 7.92
CA ILE A 248 15.97 9.72 7.12
C ILE A 248 15.35 10.95 6.45
N SER A 249 14.06 11.20 6.64
CA SER A 249 13.41 12.39 6.07
C SER A 249 13.87 13.64 6.81
N LYS A 250 14.40 14.64 6.08
CA LYS A 250 14.77 15.93 6.67
C LYS A 250 13.57 16.70 7.22
N ASN A 251 12.44 16.64 6.50
CA ASN A 251 11.23 17.41 6.81
C ASN A 251 10.43 16.85 8.00
N PHE A 252 10.65 15.59 8.37
CA PHE A 252 9.89 14.89 9.43
C PHE A 252 10.81 14.06 10.34
N ASN A 253 12.03 14.55 10.57
CA ASN A 253 13.05 13.87 11.37
C ASN A 253 12.64 13.69 12.84
N ALA A 254 11.81 14.58 13.37
CA ALA A 254 11.26 14.52 14.72
C ALA A 254 9.78 14.11 14.67
N LEU A 255 9.39 13.20 15.58
CA LEU A 255 7.98 12.90 15.81
C LEU A 255 7.36 14.14 16.50
N PRO A 256 6.34 14.79 15.91
CA PRO A 256 5.71 15.93 16.57
C PRO A 256 5.08 15.49 17.90
N SER A 257 5.16 16.32 18.94
CA SER A 257 4.79 15.96 20.32
C SER A 257 3.33 15.54 20.47
N GLN A 258 2.46 15.96 19.55
CA GLN A 258 1.06 15.55 19.50
C GLN A 258 0.85 14.09 19.03
N TYR A 259 1.87 13.39 18.54
CA TYR A 259 1.81 11.99 18.12
C TYR A 259 2.50 11.05 19.11
N LYS A 260 1.85 9.92 19.39
CA LYS A 260 2.39 8.84 20.23
C LYS A 260 2.59 7.58 19.39
N LYS A 261 3.74 6.94 19.56
CA LYS A 261 4.00 5.64 18.96
C LYS A 261 3.05 4.61 19.54
N LYS A 262 2.28 3.94 18.68
CA LYS A 262 1.42 2.82 19.04
C LYS A 262 1.89 1.59 18.30
N VAL A 263 2.06 0.52 19.06
CA VAL A 263 2.54 -0.77 18.57
C VAL A 263 1.41 -1.78 18.63
N PHE A 264 1.31 -2.61 17.60
CA PHE A 264 0.22 -3.58 17.52
C PHE A 264 0.43 -4.79 18.42
N HIS A 265 1.61 -5.41 18.39
CA HIS A 265 1.86 -6.64 19.14
C HIS A 265 2.15 -6.38 20.63
N THR A 266 1.15 -5.85 21.34
CA THR A 266 1.16 -5.71 22.80
C THR A 266 0.13 -6.63 23.42
N ASP A 267 0.32 -6.99 24.69
CA ASP A 267 -0.66 -7.82 25.41
C ASP A 267 -2.05 -7.17 25.43
N GLU A 268 -2.13 -5.84 25.49
CA GLU A 268 -3.41 -5.11 25.47
C GLU A 268 -4.10 -5.14 24.10
N SER A 269 -3.36 -4.86 23.03
CA SER A 269 -3.90 -4.84 21.67
C SER A 269 -4.33 -6.24 21.20
N GLU A 270 -3.58 -7.28 21.59
CA GLU A 270 -3.86 -8.66 21.19
C GLU A 270 -5.08 -9.26 21.91
N LYS A 271 -5.46 -8.78 23.11
CA LYS A 271 -6.57 -9.31 23.94
C LYS A 271 -7.88 -9.50 23.18
N ARG A 272 -8.22 -8.56 22.30
CA ARG A 272 -9.48 -8.59 21.53
C ARG A 272 -9.46 -9.63 20.40
N CYS A 273 -8.27 -9.94 19.90
CA CYS A 273 -8.08 -10.84 18.77
C CYS A 273 -7.87 -12.30 19.21
N VAL A 274 -7.28 -12.54 20.40
CA VAL A 274 -7.01 -13.91 20.90
C VAL A 274 -8.25 -14.76 21.14
N ALA A 275 -9.44 -14.15 21.20
CA ALA A 275 -10.71 -14.89 21.28
C ALA A 275 -11.00 -15.72 20.02
N CYS A 276 -10.53 -15.27 18.85
CA CYS A 276 -10.78 -15.93 17.56
C CYS A 276 -9.49 -16.32 16.81
N HIS A 277 -8.37 -15.63 17.08
CA HIS A 277 -7.10 -15.81 16.38
C HIS A 277 -6.01 -16.27 17.34
N ARG A 278 -5.19 -17.24 16.90
CA ARG A 278 -3.93 -17.52 17.58
C ARG A 278 -2.98 -16.34 17.31
N LEU A 279 -2.42 -15.73 18.35
CA LEU A 279 -1.42 -14.64 18.24
C LEU A 279 -0.09 -14.95 18.93
N LYS A 280 -0.04 -16.04 19.69
CA LYS A 280 1.20 -16.57 20.23
C LYS A 280 1.84 -17.51 19.22
N VAL A 281 3.12 -17.25 18.94
CA VAL A 281 3.95 -18.14 18.12
C VAL A 281 4.21 -19.45 18.84
N LYS A 282 4.31 -20.53 18.06
CA LYS A 282 4.85 -21.85 18.44
C LYS A 282 6.12 -22.10 17.62
N GLU A 283 6.87 -23.13 18.01
CA GLU A 283 8.13 -23.48 17.34
C GLU A 283 7.95 -23.75 15.83
N SER A 284 6.83 -24.39 15.45
CA SER A 284 6.53 -24.66 14.03
C SER A 284 6.22 -23.41 13.19
N ASP A 285 6.11 -22.21 13.80
CA ASP A 285 5.97 -20.95 13.05
C ASP A 285 7.32 -20.41 12.55
N ASN A 286 8.45 -20.90 13.07
CA ASN A 286 9.78 -20.45 12.64
C ASN A 286 10.12 -20.95 11.23
N ILE A 287 9.71 -22.18 10.89
CA ILE A 287 9.84 -22.75 9.54
C ILE A 287 8.54 -23.51 9.25
N PRO A 288 7.49 -22.82 8.77
CA PRO A 288 6.20 -23.46 8.56
C PRO A 288 6.26 -24.42 7.37
N GLN A 289 5.87 -25.69 7.57
CA GLN A 289 5.74 -26.66 6.47
C GLN A 289 4.69 -26.22 5.44
N ASN A 290 3.61 -25.60 5.91
CA ASN A 290 2.62 -24.93 5.09
C ASN A 290 2.50 -23.48 5.56
N ILE A 291 2.78 -22.53 4.67
CA ILE A 291 2.76 -21.09 4.97
C ILE A 291 1.43 -20.63 5.57
N LYS A 292 0.30 -21.24 5.19
CA LYS A 292 -1.04 -20.88 5.67
C LYS A 292 -1.24 -21.21 7.15
N ASP A 293 -0.42 -22.09 7.72
CA ASP A 293 -0.49 -22.50 9.12
C ASP A 293 0.33 -21.57 10.04
N SER A 294 1.22 -20.74 9.45
CA SER A 294 1.95 -19.71 10.17
C SER A 294 1.00 -18.68 10.74
N VAL A 295 1.19 -18.32 12.01
CA VAL A 295 0.43 -17.23 12.65
C VAL A 295 0.61 -15.87 11.96
N CYS A 296 1.76 -15.66 11.32
CA CYS A 296 2.10 -14.40 10.67
C CYS A 296 1.39 -14.25 9.32
N TYR A 297 1.18 -15.35 8.59
CA TYR A 297 0.73 -15.34 7.20
C TYR A 297 -0.62 -14.65 6.96
N PRO A 298 -1.70 -14.93 7.70
CA PRO A 298 -3.02 -14.36 7.43
C PRO A 298 -3.05 -12.82 7.41
N CYS A 299 -2.26 -12.20 8.30
CA CYS A 299 -2.18 -10.75 8.43
C CYS A 299 -1.07 -10.15 7.56
N HIS A 300 0.08 -10.83 7.44
CA HIS A 300 1.28 -10.29 6.80
C HIS A 300 1.55 -10.80 5.38
N LYS A 301 0.67 -11.61 4.75
CA LYS A 301 0.84 -12.08 3.35
C LYS A 301 1.29 -11.01 2.34
N LYS A 302 0.93 -9.75 2.58
CA LYS A 302 1.29 -8.61 1.73
C LYS A 302 2.78 -8.23 1.76
N ILE A 303 3.58 -8.68 2.73
CA ILE A 303 5.01 -8.32 2.79
C ILE A 303 5.85 -8.99 1.70
N ASN A 304 5.32 -10.05 1.07
CA ASN A 304 6.00 -10.87 0.06
C ASN A 304 5.34 -10.79 -1.33
N VAL A 305 4.54 -9.76 -1.61
CA VAL A 305 3.81 -9.65 -2.90
C VAL A 305 4.66 -9.15 -4.06
N TYR A 306 5.87 -8.66 -3.77
CA TYR A 306 6.77 -8.12 -4.78
C TYR A 306 7.62 -9.20 -5.44
N SER A 307 8.13 -8.91 -6.64
CA SER A 307 8.87 -9.86 -7.45
C SER A 307 10.18 -10.35 -6.81
N ASN A 308 10.94 -9.46 -6.16
CA ASN A 308 12.19 -9.83 -5.50
C ASN A 308 11.96 -10.04 -4.01
N VAL A 309 11.73 -11.29 -3.60
CA VAL A 309 11.56 -11.68 -2.20
C VAL A 309 12.90 -12.12 -1.61
N HIS A 310 13.23 -11.63 -0.42
CA HIS A 310 14.44 -11.98 0.30
C HIS A 310 14.34 -13.40 0.87
N GLY A 311 15.42 -14.20 0.81
CA GLY A 311 15.37 -15.66 1.06
C GLY A 311 14.63 -16.09 2.34
N PRO A 312 15.04 -15.62 3.53
CA PRO A 312 14.31 -15.87 4.79
C PRO A 312 12.84 -15.46 4.75
N SER A 313 12.51 -14.35 4.08
CA SER A 313 11.12 -13.89 3.93
C SER A 313 10.32 -14.81 3.00
N ALA A 314 10.91 -15.25 1.89
CA ALA A 314 10.29 -16.16 0.92
C ALA A 314 9.90 -17.49 1.56
N ARG A 315 10.71 -17.95 2.53
CA ARG A 315 10.45 -19.17 3.32
C ARG A 315 9.58 -18.95 4.55
N TRP A 316 9.08 -17.73 4.76
CA TRP A 316 8.25 -17.37 5.93
C TRP A 316 8.95 -17.61 7.28
N GLU A 317 10.28 -17.48 7.32
CA GLU A 317 11.10 -17.69 8.51
C GLU A 317 11.17 -16.44 9.39
N CYS A 318 10.01 -15.89 9.74
CA CYS A 318 9.88 -14.57 10.39
C CYS A 318 10.69 -14.47 11.68
N LEU A 319 10.74 -15.55 12.47
CA LEU A 319 11.40 -15.58 13.78
C LEU A 319 12.93 -15.71 13.70
N THR A 320 13.50 -15.84 12.49
CA THR A 320 14.95 -15.72 12.28
C THR A 320 15.42 -14.28 12.57
N CYS A 321 14.58 -13.29 12.28
CA CYS A 321 14.90 -11.87 12.50
C CYS A 321 14.07 -11.23 13.62
N HIS A 322 12.82 -11.68 13.81
CA HIS A 322 11.89 -11.11 14.79
C HIS A 322 11.93 -11.87 16.12
N GLU A 323 12.15 -11.15 17.22
CA GLU A 323 12.25 -11.73 18.55
C GLU A 323 10.87 -11.88 19.21
N LYS A 324 10.50 -13.10 19.60
CA LYS A 324 9.14 -13.39 20.09
C LYS A 324 8.70 -12.54 21.29
N ASP A 325 9.61 -12.31 22.24
CA ASP A 325 9.32 -11.70 23.54
C ASP A 325 9.88 -10.27 23.66
N SER A 326 10.29 -9.65 22.56
CA SER A 326 10.76 -8.27 22.59
C SER A 326 9.74 -7.33 23.24
N ARG A 327 10.21 -6.18 23.71
CA ARG A 327 9.39 -5.11 24.28
C ARG A 327 9.84 -3.75 23.73
N PRO A 328 8.96 -2.73 23.68
CA PRO A 328 7.57 -2.71 24.17
C PRO A 328 6.56 -3.44 23.27
N SER A 329 6.94 -3.80 22.04
CA SER A 329 6.16 -4.67 21.15
C SER A 329 6.82 -6.04 21.08
N LYS A 330 6.03 -7.11 21.03
CA LYS A 330 6.51 -8.43 20.62
C LYS A 330 6.96 -8.37 19.16
N TYR A 331 7.82 -9.32 18.77
CA TYR A 331 8.28 -9.51 17.40
C TYR A 331 9.00 -8.28 16.83
N LEU A 332 9.75 -7.53 17.63
CA LEU A 332 10.68 -6.53 17.12
C LEU A 332 11.96 -7.21 16.66
N THR A 333 12.62 -6.60 15.69
CA THR A 333 13.96 -7.01 15.27
C THR A 333 15.00 -6.40 16.21
N LYS A 334 16.08 -7.16 16.45
CA LYS A 334 17.25 -6.65 17.16
C LYS A 334 17.88 -5.47 16.40
N LYS A 335 18.33 -4.46 17.15
CA LYS A 335 19.05 -3.29 16.62
C LYS A 335 20.48 -3.24 17.17
N PRO A 336 21.45 -2.71 16.40
CA PRO A 336 21.33 -2.22 15.02
C PRO A 336 21.09 -3.33 13.99
N ASP A 337 20.52 -3.00 12.82
CA ASP A 337 20.13 -3.99 11.80
C ASP A 337 21.30 -4.86 11.36
N LYS A 338 22.51 -4.27 11.27
CA LYS A 338 23.72 -4.96 10.81
C LYS A 338 24.01 -6.25 11.58
N ASP A 339 23.67 -6.29 12.87
CA ASP A 339 23.96 -7.46 13.71
C ASP A 339 23.11 -8.66 13.27
N LEU A 340 21.88 -8.43 12.80
CA LEU A 340 21.05 -9.46 12.18
C LEU A 340 21.53 -9.80 10.78
N CYS A 341 21.77 -8.77 9.95
CA CYS A 341 22.16 -8.97 8.55
C CYS A 341 23.46 -9.78 8.43
N PHE A 342 24.45 -9.49 9.28
CA PHE A 342 25.76 -10.14 9.25
C PHE A 342 25.80 -11.51 9.94
N MET A 343 24.68 -12.00 10.48
CA MET A 343 24.61 -13.41 10.88
C MET A 343 24.76 -14.34 9.66
N CYS A 344 24.27 -13.90 8.50
CA CYS A 344 24.35 -14.65 7.25
C CYS A 344 25.26 -13.98 6.22
N HIS A 345 25.25 -12.64 6.12
CA HIS A 345 26.07 -11.89 5.16
C HIS A 345 27.47 -11.59 5.71
N THR A 346 28.17 -12.62 6.18
CA THR A 346 29.50 -12.52 6.78
C THR A 346 30.55 -12.07 5.76
N ASP A 347 30.41 -12.50 4.50
CA ASP A 347 31.24 -12.08 3.37
C ASP A 347 31.25 -10.55 3.20
N ARG A 348 30.07 -9.93 3.34
CA ARG A 348 29.92 -8.47 3.25
C ARG A 348 30.53 -7.76 4.43
N LYS A 349 30.32 -8.29 5.64
CA LYS A 349 30.96 -7.77 6.86
C LYS A 349 32.48 -7.74 6.69
N GLU A 350 33.08 -8.87 6.35
CA GLU A 350 34.54 -8.99 6.18
C GLU A 350 35.08 -8.10 5.07
N ALA A 351 34.35 -7.99 3.94
CA ALA A 351 34.76 -7.15 2.83
C ALA A 351 34.74 -5.65 3.19
N TRP A 352 33.75 -5.20 3.97
CA TRP A 352 33.58 -3.79 4.32
C TRP A 352 34.45 -3.35 5.49
N GLU A 353 34.71 -4.22 6.47
CA GLU A 353 35.61 -3.95 7.60
C GLU A 353 37.05 -3.68 7.15
N LYS A 354 37.46 -4.22 6.01
CA LYS A 354 38.78 -4.01 5.40
C LYS A 354 38.90 -2.68 4.63
N LYS A 355 37.80 -1.94 4.45
CA LYS A 355 37.79 -0.69 3.68
C LYS A 355 38.06 0.52 4.57
N LYS A 356 38.79 1.49 4.02
CA LYS A 356 39.17 2.71 4.75
C LYS A 356 38.00 3.64 5.06
N TYR A 357 37.00 3.70 4.18
CA TYR A 357 35.85 4.57 4.32
C TYR A 357 34.55 3.77 4.21
N VAL A 358 33.63 4.02 5.12
CA VAL A 358 32.32 3.37 5.19
C VAL A 358 31.24 4.44 5.15
N HIS A 359 30.23 4.23 4.33
CA HIS A 359 29.09 5.12 4.22
C HIS A 359 28.31 5.19 5.55
N GLY A 360 27.86 6.38 5.96
CA GLY A 360 27.27 6.63 7.28
C GLY A 360 26.16 5.65 7.71
N PRO A 361 25.13 5.39 6.87
CA PRO A 361 24.10 4.38 7.18
C PRO A 361 24.67 2.98 7.40
N THR A 362 25.69 2.59 6.62
CA THR A 362 26.37 1.29 6.75
C THR A 362 27.20 1.24 8.03
N ALA A 363 27.96 2.30 8.33
CA ALA A 363 28.80 2.39 9.53
C ALA A 363 27.96 2.33 10.82
N THR A 364 26.78 2.98 10.80
CA THR A 364 25.81 2.95 11.92
C THR A 364 24.92 1.71 11.93
N GLY A 365 25.08 0.81 10.95
CA GLY A 365 24.37 -0.45 10.89
C GLY A 365 22.88 -0.35 10.59
N LYS A 366 22.45 0.68 9.86
CA LYS A 366 21.05 0.92 9.50
C LYS A 366 20.75 0.43 8.08
N CYS A 367 20.93 -0.87 7.85
CA CYS A 367 20.76 -1.52 6.55
C CYS A 367 19.36 -1.31 5.96
N THR A 368 18.33 -1.27 6.80
CA THR A 368 16.93 -1.13 6.37
C THR A 368 16.52 0.28 5.95
N ILE A 369 17.44 1.25 5.99
CA ILE A 369 17.20 2.56 5.38
C ILE A 369 17.09 2.42 3.86
N CYS A 370 17.97 1.64 3.25
CA CYS A 370 18.05 1.46 1.81
C CYS A 370 17.39 0.16 1.34
N HIS A 371 17.54 -0.90 2.13
CA HIS A 371 17.04 -2.23 1.79
C HIS A 371 15.71 -2.53 2.50
N ASN A 372 14.86 -3.32 1.85
CA ASN A 372 13.72 -3.97 2.47
C ASN A 372 14.09 -5.43 2.75
N PRO A 373 14.08 -5.89 4.01
CA PRO A 373 14.46 -7.26 4.35
C PRO A 373 13.41 -8.31 3.95
N HIS A 374 12.25 -7.89 3.44
CA HIS A 374 11.16 -8.78 3.01
C HIS A 374 11.11 -8.94 1.50
N ALA A 375 10.63 -7.93 0.77
CA ALA A 375 10.51 -7.97 -0.68
C ALA A 375 10.38 -6.57 -1.29
N THR A 376 10.89 -6.38 -2.51
CA THR A 376 10.66 -5.18 -3.35
C THR A 376 10.63 -5.53 -4.83
N ASN A 377 10.20 -4.59 -5.68
CA ASN A 377 10.30 -4.74 -7.14
C ASN A 377 11.70 -4.38 -7.68
N HIS A 378 12.62 -3.97 -6.82
CA HIS A 378 13.95 -3.52 -7.22
C HIS A 378 15.01 -4.56 -6.88
N GLU A 379 16.02 -4.67 -7.75
CA GLU A 379 17.18 -5.53 -7.50
C GLU A 379 17.85 -5.20 -6.17
N PHE A 380 18.51 -6.20 -5.59
CA PHE A 380 19.18 -6.10 -4.29
C PHE A 380 18.24 -5.64 -3.16
N TRP A 381 16.93 -5.87 -3.31
CA TRP A 381 15.89 -5.52 -2.34
C TRP A 381 15.90 -4.04 -1.95
N LEU A 382 16.27 -3.15 -2.89
CA LEU A 382 16.26 -1.71 -2.64
C LEU A 382 14.82 -1.22 -2.50
N LYS A 383 14.60 -0.26 -1.59
CA LYS A 383 13.27 0.36 -1.37
C LYS A 383 12.79 1.22 -2.54
N LYS A 384 13.71 1.71 -3.37
CA LYS A 384 13.46 2.52 -4.58
C LYS A 384 14.53 2.21 -5.63
N ALA A 385 14.35 2.69 -6.86
CA ALA A 385 15.41 2.69 -7.85
C ALA A 385 16.65 3.47 -7.34
N PRO A 386 17.88 3.11 -7.73
CA PRO A 386 19.09 3.65 -7.12
C PRO A 386 19.18 5.18 -7.09
N TRP A 387 18.85 5.87 -8.18
CA TRP A 387 18.87 7.33 -8.23
C TRP A 387 17.89 7.96 -7.22
N GLU A 388 16.62 7.54 -7.26
CA GLU A 388 15.57 8.01 -6.34
C GLU A 388 15.87 7.68 -4.87
N LEU A 389 16.51 6.54 -4.63
CA LEU A 389 16.91 6.14 -3.29
C LEU A 389 17.99 7.06 -2.74
N CYS A 390 19.05 7.30 -3.51
CA CYS A 390 20.14 8.18 -3.12
C CYS A 390 19.68 9.62 -2.88
N THR A 391 18.84 10.15 -3.78
CA THR A 391 18.34 11.54 -3.72
C THR A 391 17.30 11.76 -2.62
N THR A 392 16.81 10.70 -1.97
CA THR A 392 15.98 10.83 -0.76
C THR A 392 16.75 11.49 0.40
N CYS A 393 18.09 11.39 0.42
CA CYS A 393 18.94 12.10 1.39
C CYS A 393 19.86 13.13 0.71
N HIS A 394 20.41 12.78 -0.45
CA HIS A 394 21.30 13.62 -1.25
C HIS A 394 20.51 14.49 -2.23
N GLU A 395 19.56 15.27 -1.70
CA GLU A 395 18.64 16.12 -2.47
C GLU A 395 19.38 17.16 -3.32
N ASP A 396 20.55 17.63 -2.86
CA ASP A 396 21.43 18.53 -3.60
C ASP A 396 21.97 17.91 -4.90
N ARG A 397 21.82 16.59 -5.06
CA ARG A 397 22.22 15.81 -6.24
C ARG A 397 21.02 15.31 -7.06
N ALA A 398 19.82 15.82 -6.77
CA ALA A 398 18.57 15.43 -7.44
C ALA A 398 18.34 16.14 -8.80
N SER A 399 19.31 16.90 -9.31
CA SER A 399 19.20 17.57 -10.62
C SER A 399 19.23 16.60 -11.82
N GLY A 400 19.53 15.32 -11.59
CA GLY A 400 19.68 14.31 -12.65
C GLY A 400 21.04 14.35 -13.35
N THR A 401 21.90 15.31 -13.02
CA THR A 401 23.29 15.41 -13.50
C THR A 401 24.25 15.68 -12.35
N HIS A 402 25.46 15.13 -12.44
CA HIS A 402 26.50 15.37 -11.43
C HIS A 402 27.66 16.15 -12.06
N VAL A 403 27.89 17.39 -11.61
CA VAL A 403 28.96 18.25 -12.13
C VAL A 403 30.33 17.72 -11.70
N LEU A 404 31.22 17.50 -12.67
CA LEU A 404 32.65 17.32 -12.44
C LEU A 404 33.34 18.65 -12.75
N THR A 405 33.55 19.48 -11.73
CA THR A 405 34.34 20.70 -11.89
C THR A 405 35.75 20.34 -12.38
N GLY A 406 36.19 20.92 -13.50
CA GLY A 406 37.57 20.78 -14.00
C GLY A 406 37.75 20.04 -15.32
N PHE A 407 36.70 19.46 -15.92
CA PHE A 407 36.77 18.94 -17.29
C PHE A 407 36.08 19.94 -18.24
N GLY A 408 36.85 20.49 -19.20
CA GLY A 408 36.57 21.68 -20.01
C GLY A 408 35.36 21.67 -20.94
N SER A 409 34.31 20.91 -20.64
CA SER A 409 33.05 20.91 -21.40
C SER A 409 31.87 21.47 -20.60
N GLY A 410 32.04 21.87 -19.33
CA GLY A 410 31.00 22.53 -18.52
C GLY A 410 29.72 21.71 -18.25
N GLY A 411 29.59 20.51 -18.83
CA GLY A 411 28.43 19.63 -18.71
C GLY A 411 28.58 18.63 -17.57
N GLY A 412 27.53 18.43 -16.78
CA GLY A 412 27.47 17.37 -15.77
C GLY A 412 27.33 15.97 -16.39
N HIS A 413 27.72 14.93 -15.64
CA HIS A 413 27.52 13.55 -16.04
C HIS A 413 26.06 13.12 -15.78
N PRO A 414 25.35 12.45 -16.72
CA PRO A 414 23.99 11.99 -16.48
C PRO A 414 23.93 10.94 -15.38
N MET A 415 22.95 11.03 -14.47
CA MET A 415 22.77 10.14 -13.30
C MET A 415 21.46 9.34 -13.33
N LYS A 416 20.70 9.44 -14.43
CA LYS A 416 19.46 8.69 -14.71
C LYS A 416 19.18 8.67 -16.21
N ASP A 417 18.24 7.83 -16.65
CA ASP A 417 17.70 7.74 -18.02
C ASP A 417 18.73 7.45 -19.12
N LYS A 418 19.86 6.85 -18.74
CA LYS A 418 20.92 6.39 -19.65
C LYS A 418 21.34 4.98 -19.25
N PRO A 419 21.77 4.12 -20.17
CA PRO A 419 22.24 2.78 -19.83
C PRO A 419 23.59 2.83 -19.12
N ASP A 420 23.80 1.90 -18.20
CA ASP A 420 25.09 1.68 -17.54
C ASP A 420 26.04 0.84 -18.40
N LEU A 421 27.14 1.45 -18.86
CA LEU A 421 28.13 0.78 -19.70
C LEU A 421 28.85 -0.38 -19.01
N LEU A 422 28.96 -0.35 -17.68
CA LEU A 422 29.60 -1.41 -16.89
C LEU A 422 28.63 -2.50 -16.46
N ARG A 423 27.32 -2.24 -16.58
CA ARG A 423 26.26 -3.15 -16.14
C ARG A 423 25.16 -3.19 -17.19
N PRO A 424 25.32 -4.05 -18.22
CA PRO A 424 24.31 -4.22 -19.26
C PRO A 424 22.92 -4.50 -18.66
N GLY A 425 21.90 -3.79 -19.14
CA GLY A 425 20.52 -3.91 -18.65
C GLY A 425 20.19 -3.08 -17.40
N ALA A 426 21.16 -2.40 -16.79
CA ALA A 426 20.92 -1.47 -15.69
C ALA A 426 20.97 -0.01 -16.14
N ASP A 427 20.22 0.85 -15.46
CA ASP A 427 20.32 2.29 -15.64
C ASP A 427 21.56 2.87 -14.95
N PHE A 428 22.18 3.81 -15.65
CA PHE A 428 23.24 4.65 -15.16
C PHE A 428 22.73 5.44 -13.94
N SER A 429 23.47 5.37 -12.84
CA SER A 429 23.04 5.93 -11.56
C SER A 429 24.23 6.24 -10.66
N CYS A 430 23.97 6.78 -9.47
CA CYS A 430 25.01 7.07 -8.47
C CYS A 430 25.90 5.86 -8.19
N LYS A 431 25.32 4.64 -8.20
CA LYS A 431 26.05 3.38 -7.96
C LYS A 431 26.96 2.94 -9.12
N SER A 432 26.97 3.66 -10.26
CA SER A 432 27.90 3.40 -11.37
C SER A 432 29.30 3.90 -11.02
N CYS A 433 29.37 5.04 -10.34
CA CYS A 433 30.61 5.68 -9.92
C CYS A 433 30.92 5.50 -8.43
N HIS A 434 29.89 5.28 -7.60
CA HIS A 434 30.03 5.13 -6.15
C HIS A 434 29.66 3.73 -5.67
N THR A 435 30.33 3.27 -4.60
CA THR A 435 29.89 2.10 -3.81
C THR A 435 29.08 2.60 -2.61
N PRO A 436 27.83 2.15 -2.44
CA PRO A 436 26.93 2.68 -1.40
C PRO A 436 27.28 2.21 0.01
N HIS A 437 28.24 1.29 0.18
CA HIS A 437 28.57 0.66 1.46
C HIS A 437 29.91 1.11 2.00
N ALA A 438 31.00 0.77 1.31
CA ALA A 438 32.36 1.04 1.75
C ALA A 438 33.34 1.00 0.58
N ALA A 439 34.42 1.79 0.66
CA ALA A 439 35.49 1.87 -0.33
C ALA A 439 36.82 2.30 0.29
N ASN A 440 37.90 2.18 -0.47
CA ASN A 440 39.20 2.71 -0.07
C ASN A 440 39.39 4.21 -0.37
N SER A 441 38.57 4.79 -1.24
CA SER A 441 38.56 6.23 -1.51
C SER A 441 37.52 6.97 -0.66
N ARG A 442 37.85 8.21 -0.27
CA ARG A 442 37.00 9.04 0.61
C ARG A 442 35.62 9.32 0.03
N SER A 443 35.53 9.47 -1.29
CA SER A 443 34.27 9.69 -2.02
C SER A 443 33.54 8.39 -2.37
N LEU A 444 33.96 7.26 -1.80
CA LEU A 444 33.37 5.95 -2.01
C LEU A 444 33.31 5.55 -3.48
N PHE A 445 34.39 5.68 -4.25
CA PHE A 445 34.37 5.31 -5.65
C PHE A 445 34.22 3.79 -5.86
N SER A 446 33.48 3.41 -6.90
CA SER A 446 33.35 2.03 -7.35
C SER A 446 34.68 1.53 -7.94
N GLN A 447 34.79 0.22 -8.19
CA GLN A 447 36.00 -0.41 -8.75
C GLN A 447 37.26 -0.26 -7.89
N ASP A 448 37.12 0.11 -6.61
CA ASP A 448 38.20 0.30 -5.64
C ASP A 448 39.31 1.27 -6.08
N VAL A 449 38.97 2.18 -6.99
CA VAL A 449 39.90 3.22 -7.47
C VAL A 449 40.17 4.26 -6.40
N GLN A 450 41.38 4.81 -6.40
CA GLN A 450 41.82 5.79 -5.40
C GLN A 450 41.54 7.23 -5.83
N THR A 451 41.50 7.49 -7.15
CA THR A 451 41.31 8.84 -7.70
C THR A 451 40.13 8.89 -8.67
N MET A 452 39.56 10.10 -8.83
CA MET A 452 38.51 10.35 -9.82
C MET A 452 38.98 10.05 -11.25
N PHE A 453 40.24 10.37 -11.57
CA PHE A 453 40.78 10.14 -12.92
C PHE A 453 40.82 8.64 -13.27
N GLN A 454 41.24 7.79 -12.32
CA GLN A 454 41.19 6.34 -12.49
C GLN A 454 39.77 5.84 -12.75
N LEU A 455 38.77 6.41 -12.08
CA LEU A 455 37.36 6.09 -12.31
C LEU A 455 36.93 6.44 -13.74
N CYS A 456 37.31 7.61 -14.24
CA CYS A 456 36.99 8.04 -15.61
C CYS A 456 37.56 7.06 -16.66
N GLN A 457 38.78 6.57 -16.44
CA GLN A 457 39.45 5.63 -17.35
C GLN A 457 38.77 4.26 -17.43
N VAL A 458 37.92 3.89 -16.45
CA VAL A 458 37.16 2.63 -16.50
C VAL A 458 36.26 2.58 -17.74
N CYS A 459 35.62 3.70 -18.08
CA CYS A 459 34.71 3.81 -19.23
C CYS A 459 35.33 4.58 -20.41
N HIS A 460 36.12 5.62 -20.13
CA HIS A 460 36.78 6.44 -21.15
C HIS A 460 38.20 5.94 -21.41
N LYS A 461 38.30 4.73 -21.97
CA LYS A 461 39.55 4.17 -22.46
C LYS A 461 39.96 4.93 -23.73
N LYS A 462 40.75 5.98 -23.56
CA LYS A 462 41.45 6.66 -24.64
C LYS A 462 42.86 6.11 -24.77
#